data_AF-A0A7S2AYS4-F1
#
_entry.id   AF-A0A7S2AYS4-F1
#
_cell.length_a   1.000
_cell.length_b   1.000
_cell.length_c   1.000
_cell.angle_alpha   90.00
_cell.angle_beta   90.00
_cell.angle_gamma   90.00
#
_symmetry.space_group_name_H-M   'P 1'
#
loop_
_entity.id
_entity.type
_entity.pdbx_description
1 polymer ?
#
loop_
_entity_poly.entity_id
_entity_poly.type
_entity_poly.pdbx_seq_one_letter_code
_entity_poly.pdbx_strand_id
1 'polypeptide(L)'
;QIKAHNDKMSRLFIAADDDKNGILDRHEFSSVARVRAVASWMASQGMDLSDADSVFTMVSQDFSNGGEYITADDLVMGMAHLKGPAKSLDMNVVMRENAELLREATLLKRKVLELKDMRRPTCMSPPLEEQDEEGESAGVVM
;
A
#
# COMPACT_ATOMS: atom_id res chain seq x y z
N GLN A 1 -32.81 6.92 2.54
CA GLN A 1 -31.74 5.89 2.42
C GLN A 1 -30.96 5.70 3.72
N ILE A 2 -30.53 6.76 4.40
CA ILE A 2 -29.73 6.69 5.65
C ILE A 2 -30.44 5.92 6.79
N LYS A 3 -31.74 6.19 7.04
CA LYS A 3 -32.49 5.53 8.12
C LYS A 3 -32.58 4.00 8.00
N ALA A 4 -32.85 3.49 6.80
CA ALA A 4 -32.92 2.05 6.53
C ALA A 4 -31.54 1.37 6.54
N HIS A 5 -30.46 2.13 6.37
CA HIS A 5 -29.09 1.65 6.52
C HIS A 5 -28.75 1.47 8.01
N ASN A 6 -29.12 2.45 8.84
CA ASN A 6 -28.91 2.41 10.29
C ASN A 6 -29.63 1.23 10.93
N ASP A 7 -30.91 0.99 10.62
CA ASP A 7 -31.66 -0.11 11.26
C ASP A 7 -31.04 -1.50 10.98
N LYS A 8 -30.46 -1.69 9.79
CA LYS A 8 -29.79 -2.94 9.43
C LYS A 8 -28.40 -3.03 10.06
N MET A 9 -27.69 -1.91 10.11
CA MET A 9 -26.38 -1.83 10.75
C MET A 9 -26.48 -2.06 12.26
N SER A 10 -27.49 -1.51 12.93
CA SER A 10 -27.75 -1.76 14.34
C SER A 10 -28.12 -3.23 14.61
N ARG A 11 -28.88 -3.88 13.72
CA ARG A 11 -29.15 -5.33 13.86
C ARG A 11 -27.90 -6.17 13.68
N LEU A 12 -27.04 -5.78 12.75
CA LEU A 12 -25.76 -6.46 12.55
C LEU A 12 -24.86 -6.27 13.77
N PHE A 13 -24.82 -5.07 14.31
CA PHE A 13 -24.09 -4.73 15.53
C PHE A 13 -24.57 -5.58 16.72
N ILE A 14 -25.88 -5.65 16.96
CA ILE A 14 -26.46 -6.47 18.05
C ILE A 14 -26.17 -7.97 17.85
N ALA A 15 -26.08 -8.44 16.61
CA ALA A 15 -25.75 -9.83 16.32
C ALA A 15 -24.23 -10.12 16.40
N ALA A 16 -23.41 -9.08 16.47
CA ALA A 16 -21.96 -9.15 16.50
C ALA A 16 -21.38 -8.96 17.90
N ASP A 17 -22.07 -8.19 18.73
CA ASP A 17 -21.79 -7.91 20.13
C ASP A 17 -22.24 -9.11 20.99
N ASP A 18 -21.33 -10.07 21.16
CA ASP A 18 -21.60 -11.36 21.82
C ASP A 18 -21.71 -11.16 23.35
N ASP A 19 -20.90 -10.26 23.91
CA ASP A 19 -20.88 -9.97 25.35
C ASP A 19 -21.88 -8.87 25.76
N LYS A 20 -22.51 -8.19 24.80
CA LYS A 20 -23.51 -7.12 24.96
C LYS A 20 -22.96 -5.90 25.69
N ASN A 21 -21.67 -5.63 25.50
CA ASN A 21 -20.99 -4.47 26.08
C ASN A 21 -21.29 -3.16 25.31
N GLY A 22 -21.94 -3.24 24.15
CA GLY A 22 -22.29 -2.10 23.30
C GLY A 22 -21.13 -1.57 22.45
N ILE A 23 -20.03 -2.32 22.35
CA ILE A 23 -18.87 -2.08 21.50
C ILE A 23 -18.54 -3.35 20.71
N LEU A 24 -17.76 -3.23 19.64
CA LEU A 24 -17.22 -4.39 18.93
C LEU A 24 -15.71 -4.37 19.02
N ASP A 25 -15.15 -5.42 19.62
CA ASP A 25 -13.72 -5.63 19.58
C ASP A 25 -13.25 -6.23 18.25
N ARG A 26 -11.93 -6.30 18.05
CA ARG A 26 -11.33 -6.84 16.82
C ARG A 26 -11.69 -8.32 16.59
N HIS A 27 -11.81 -9.10 17.66
CA HIS A 27 -12.11 -10.53 17.59
C HIS A 27 -13.57 -10.76 17.21
N GLU A 28 -14.51 -10.04 17.83
CA GLU A 28 -15.93 -10.05 17.53
C GLU A 28 -16.17 -9.61 16.08
N PHE A 29 -15.54 -8.51 15.66
CA PHE A 29 -15.64 -8.03 14.30
C PHE A 29 -15.10 -9.06 13.29
N SER A 30 -13.95 -9.67 13.55
CA SER A 30 -13.36 -10.71 12.69
C SER A 30 -14.23 -11.97 12.62
N SER A 31 -14.82 -12.37 13.76
CA SER A 31 -15.72 -13.53 13.84
C SER A 31 -16.98 -13.30 13.02
N VAL A 32 -17.55 -12.11 13.11
CA VAL A 32 -18.75 -11.69 12.38
C VAL A 32 -18.46 -11.50 10.90
N ALA A 33 -17.28 -10.98 10.54
CA ALA A 33 -16.84 -10.85 9.16
C ALA A 33 -16.73 -12.20 8.44
N ARG A 34 -16.46 -13.29 9.17
CA ARG A 34 -16.43 -14.66 8.63
C ARG A 34 -17.82 -15.25 8.38
N VAL A 35 -18.87 -14.66 8.96
CA VAL A 35 -20.26 -15.11 8.72
C VAL A 35 -20.65 -14.77 7.30
N ARG A 36 -20.92 -15.78 6.48
CA ARG A 36 -21.24 -15.62 5.04
C ARG A 36 -22.36 -14.62 4.77
N ALA A 37 -23.39 -14.61 5.62
CA ALA A 37 -24.50 -13.66 5.48
C ALA A 37 -24.04 -12.21 5.67
N VAL A 38 -23.15 -11.96 6.63
CA VAL A 38 -22.59 -10.64 6.94
C VAL A 38 -21.62 -10.20 5.85
N ALA A 39 -20.69 -11.08 5.46
CA ALA A 39 -19.78 -10.83 4.34
C ALA A 39 -20.53 -10.49 3.06
N SER A 40 -21.56 -11.28 2.71
CA SER A 40 -22.38 -11.01 1.52
C SER A 40 -23.17 -9.71 1.63
N TRP A 41 -23.68 -9.38 2.81
CA TRP A 41 -24.37 -8.11 3.03
C TRP A 41 -23.41 -6.93 2.89
N MET A 42 -22.23 -7.00 3.50
CA MET A 42 -21.19 -5.98 3.42
C MET A 42 -20.65 -5.81 1.99
N ALA A 43 -20.48 -6.90 1.25
CA ALA A 43 -20.15 -6.87 -0.17
C ALA A 43 -21.24 -6.19 -1.01
N SER A 44 -22.53 -6.43 -0.70
CA SER A 44 -23.65 -5.69 -1.34
C SER A 44 -23.62 -4.19 -1.01
N GLN A 45 -22.99 -3.84 0.11
CA GLN A 45 -22.68 -2.48 0.51
C GLN A 45 -21.36 -2.00 -0.12
N GLY A 46 -20.76 -2.69 -1.09
CA GLY A 46 -19.52 -2.25 -1.75
C GLY A 46 -18.29 -2.27 -0.84
N MET A 47 -18.32 -3.04 0.24
CA MET A 47 -17.20 -3.22 1.15
C MET A 47 -16.80 -4.67 1.20
N ASP A 48 -15.53 -4.92 0.92
CA ASP A 48 -14.96 -6.25 1.01
C ASP A 48 -14.40 -6.47 2.42
N LEU A 49 -14.84 -7.55 3.07
CA LEU A 49 -14.36 -7.98 4.38
C LEU A 49 -13.28 -9.06 4.29
N SER A 50 -12.70 -9.27 3.09
CA SER A 50 -11.55 -10.17 2.89
C SER A 50 -10.38 -9.86 3.84
N ASP A 51 -10.16 -8.57 4.12
CA ASP A 51 -9.25 -8.08 5.14
C ASP A 51 -10.03 -7.33 6.23
N ALA A 52 -10.69 -8.10 7.10
CA ALA A 52 -11.48 -7.57 8.21
C ALA A 52 -10.64 -6.69 9.15
N ASP A 53 -9.34 -6.96 9.31
CA ASP A 53 -8.46 -6.19 10.19
C ASP A 53 -8.18 -4.79 9.65
N SER A 54 -7.95 -4.68 8.35
CA SER A 54 -7.82 -3.39 7.67
C SER A 54 -9.13 -2.61 7.73
N VAL A 55 -10.27 -3.26 7.47
CA VAL A 55 -11.58 -2.60 7.54
C VAL A 55 -11.88 -2.12 8.96
N PHE A 56 -11.62 -2.92 9.98
CA PHE A 56 -11.77 -2.54 11.38
C PHE A 56 -11.00 -1.26 11.69
N THR A 57 -9.73 -1.22 11.29
CA THR A 57 -8.84 -0.08 11.49
C THR A 57 -9.33 1.16 10.75
N MET A 58 -9.93 1.01 9.57
CA MET A 58 -10.47 2.13 8.80
C MET A 58 -11.80 2.66 9.35
N VAL A 59 -12.61 1.81 9.99
CA VAL A 59 -13.93 2.17 10.54
C VAL A 59 -13.79 2.77 11.93
N SER A 60 -12.80 2.35 12.70
CA SER A 60 -12.47 2.93 14.00
C SER A 60 -11.91 4.36 13.83
N GLN A 61 -12.81 5.33 13.68
CA GLN A 61 -12.45 6.74 13.46
C GLN A 61 -12.02 7.47 14.73
N ASP A 62 -12.35 6.94 15.90
CA ASP A 62 -11.99 7.56 17.16
C ASP A 62 -10.55 7.16 17.57
N PHE A 63 -9.55 7.90 17.10
CA PHE A 63 -8.17 7.70 17.55
C PHE A 63 -7.97 7.97 19.06
N SER A 64 -8.98 8.49 19.79
CA SER A 64 -8.87 8.72 21.23
C SER A 64 -8.81 7.44 22.05
N ASN A 65 -9.35 6.33 21.52
CA ASN A 65 -9.36 5.02 22.17
C ASN A 65 -8.24 4.08 21.65
N GLY A 66 -7.30 4.59 20.84
CA GLY A 66 -6.22 3.78 20.27
C GLY A 66 -6.66 2.80 19.18
N GLY A 67 -7.91 2.85 18.72
CA GLY A 67 -8.44 1.97 17.70
C GLY A 67 -8.70 0.54 18.18
N GLU A 68 -9.00 0.36 19.46
CA GLU A 68 -9.19 -0.95 20.08
C GLU A 68 -10.61 -1.51 19.93
N TYR A 69 -11.62 -0.63 19.80
CA TYR A 69 -13.03 -1.01 19.70
C TYR A 69 -13.83 -0.06 18.81
N ILE A 70 -14.92 -0.57 18.24
CA ILE A 70 -15.83 0.16 17.36
C ILE A 70 -17.19 0.32 18.05
N THR A 71 -17.67 1.54 18.18
CA THR A 71 -19.05 1.79 18.62
C THR A 71 -20.04 1.69 17.46
N ALA A 72 -21.34 1.58 17.74
CA ALA A 72 -22.37 1.57 16.70
C ALA A 72 -22.35 2.84 15.83
N ASP A 73 -22.02 4.00 16.43
CA ASP A 73 -21.91 5.26 15.71
C ASP A 73 -20.65 5.29 14.83
N ASP A 74 -19.52 4.77 15.31
CA ASP A 74 -18.29 4.61 14.50
C ASP A 74 -18.54 3.68 13.31
N LEU A 75 -19.28 2.60 13.51
CA LEU A 75 -19.65 1.70 12.43
C LEU A 75 -20.52 2.40 11.38
N VAL A 76 -21.50 3.21 11.79
CA VAL A 76 -22.34 3.94 10.83
C VAL A 76 -21.55 5.03 10.10
N MET A 77 -20.78 5.84 10.83
CA MET A 77 -20.01 6.95 10.28
C MET A 77 -18.83 6.46 9.43
N GLY A 78 -18.08 5.48 9.90
CA GLY A 78 -16.98 4.84 9.19
C GLY A 78 -17.44 4.25 7.87
N MET A 79 -18.58 3.56 7.86
CA MET A 79 -19.12 2.97 6.63
C MET A 79 -19.71 4.02 5.68
N ALA A 80 -20.29 5.11 6.21
CA ALA A 80 -20.70 6.26 5.41
C ALA A 80 -19.50 6.98 4.76
N HIS A 81 -18.40 7.10 5.49
CA HIS A 81 -17.16 7.71 5.02
C HIS A 81 -16.46 6.85 3.96
N LEU A 82 -16.39 5.54 4.18
CA LEU A 82 -15.78 4.58 3.25
C LEU A 82 -16.51 4.47 1.90
N LYS A 83 -17.81 4.78 1.87
CA LYS A 83 -18.64 4.84 0.65
C LYS A 83 -18.80 6.26 0.07
N GLY A 84 -18.46 7.28 0.85
CA GLY A 84 -18.89 8.64 0.58
C GLY A 84 -18.24 9.26 -0.66
N PRO A 85 -18.90 10.24 -1.31
CA PRO A 85 -18.30 11.00 -2.40
C PRO A 85 -17.00 11.72 -1.99
N ALA A 86 -16.84 12.04 -0.70
CA ALA A 86 -15.61 12.60 -0.15
C ALA A 86 -14.39 11.69 -0.43
N LYS A 87 -14.47 10.39 -0.13
CA LYS A 87 -13.38 9.43 -0.40
C LYS A 87 -13.06 9.30 -1.89
N SER A 88 -14.08 9.42 -2.75
CA SER A 88 -13.85 9.38 -4.20
C SER A 88 -13.04 10.59 -4.67
N LEU A 89 -13.26 11.76 -4.08
CA LEU A 89 -12.48 12.96 -4.37
C LEU A 89 -11.05 12.82 -3.84
N ASP A 90 -10.89 12.37 -2.59
CA ASP A 90 -9.59 12.15 -1.96
C ASP A 90 -8.75 11.13 -2.75
N MET A 91 -9.35 10.02 -3.20
CA MET A 91 -8.66 9.06 -4.07
C MET A 91 -8.24 9.67 -5.41
N ASN A 92 -9.06 10.54 -6.02
CA ASN A 92 -8.67 11.22 -7.25
C ASN A 92 -7.47 12.15 -7.03
N VAL A 93 -7.40 12.83 -5.88
CA VAL A 93 -6.24 13.66 -5.51
C VAL A 93 -5.00 12.79 -5.34
N VAL A 94 -5.09 11.71 -4.56
CA VAL A 94 -3.97 10.78 -4.34
C VAL A 94 -3.48 10.16 -5.65
N MET A 95 -4.39 9.75 -6.55
CA MET A 95 -4.03 9.20 -7.85
C MET A 95 -3.29 10.22 -8.72
N ARG A 96 -3.69 11.50 -8.66
CA ARG A 96 -3.02 12.59 -9.37
C ARG A 96 -1.61 12.83 -8.81
N GLU A 97 -1.48 12.95 -7.50
CA GLU A 97 -0.18 13.17 -6.84
C GLU A 97 0.76 11.99 -7.09
N ASN A 98 0.26 10.75 -7.02
CA ASN A 98 1.04 9.56 -7.32
C ASN A 98 1.50 9.53 -8.79
N ALA A 99 0.65 9.97 -9.73
CA ALA A 99 1.04 10.09 -11.14
C ALA A 99 2.12 11.17 -11.36
N GLU A 100 2.08 12.27 -10.62
CA GLU A 100 3.11 13.31 -10.64
C GLU A 100 4.44 12.78 -10.08
N LEU A 101 4.40 12.08 -8.92
CA LEU A 101 5.58 11.43 -8.33
C LEU A 101 6.21 10.40 -9.27
N LEU A 102 5.41 9.58 -9.95
CA LEU A 102 5.92 8.59 -10.91
C LEU A 102 6.62 9.25 -12.11
N ARG A 103 6.13 10.40 -12.58
CA ARG A 103 6.80 11.17 -13.64
C ARG A 103 8.16 11.67 -13.18
N GLU A 104 8.24 12.27 -12.00
CA GLU A 104 9.49 12.76 -11.43
C GLU A 104 10.50 11.64 -11.22
N ALA A 105 10.05 10.50 -10.67
CA ALA A 105 10.89 9.32 -10.48
C ALA A 105 11.46 8.81 -11.83
N THR A 106 10.65 8.83 -12.89
CA THR A 106 11.09 8.43 -14.23
C THR A 106 12.12 9.40 -14.81
N LEU A 107 11.94 10.70 -14.61
CA LEU A 107 12.90 11.73 -15.02
C LEU A 107 14.22 11.63 -14.27
N LEU A 108 14.17 11.43 -12.95
CA LEU A 108 15.35 11.23 -12.12
C LEU A 108 16.10 9.96 -12.56
N LYS A 109 15.39 8.85 -12.79
CA LYS A 109 15.97 7.61 -13.29
C LYS A 109 16.75 7.84 -14.59
N ARG A 110 16.19 8.62 -15.52
CA ARG A 110 16.86 8.97 -16.79
C ARG A 110 18.15 9.75 -16.57
N LYS A 111 18.10 10.83 -15.77
CA LYS A 111 19.28 11.65 -15.46
C LYS A 111 20.39 10.85 -14.77
N VAL A 112 20.03 9.94 -13.88
CA VAL A 112 20.99 9.05 -13.20
C VAL A 112 21.66 8.10 -14.19
N LEU A 113 20.92 7.58 -15.18
CA LEU A 113 21.51 6.73 -16.23
C LEU A 113 22.47 7.54 -17.11
N GLU A 114 22.09 8.75 -17.53
CA GLU A 114 22.95 9.64 -18.31
C GLU A 114 24.26 9.98 -17.57
N LEU A 115 24.19 10.26 -16.26
CA LEU A 115 25.37 10.50 -15.42
C LEU A 115 26.24 9.25 -15.22
N LYS A 116 25.63 8.06 -15.16
CA LYS A 116 26.39 6.80 -15.08
C LYS A 116 27.16 6.51 -16.36
N ASP A 117 26.58 6.81 -17.52
CA ASP A 117 27.23 6.59 -18.81
C ASP A 117 28.38 7.58 -19.07
N MET A 118 28.28 8.81 -18.55
CA MET A 118 29.37 9.79 -18.59
C MET A 118 30.59 9.41 -17.74
N ARG A 119 30.46 8.47 -16.80
CA ARG A 119 31.56 8.06 -15.90
C ARG A 119 32.35 6.84 -16.39
N ARG A 120 32.08 6.33 -17.60
CA ARG A 120 32.94 5.31 -18.24
C ARG A 120 34.21 6.01 -18.75
N PRO A 121 35.42 5.68 -18.24
CA PRO A 121 36.63 6.33 -18.69
C PRO A 121 36.92 5.95 -20.15
N THR A 122 36.80 6.91 -21.05
CA THR A 122 37.42 6.85 -22.38
C THR A 122 38.92 7.10 -22.22
N CYS A 123 39.69 6.08 -21.85
CA CYS A 123 41.14 6.07 -22.06
C CYS A 123 41.66 4.63 -22.12
N MET A 124 41.32 3.93 -23.20
CA MET A 124 42.16 2.84 -23.69
C MET A 124 42.70 3.30 -25.04
N SER A 125 43.82 4.02 -25.01
CA SER A 125 44.65 4.22 -26.21
C SER A 125 45.21 2.86 -26.64
N PRO A 126 45.27 2.57 -27.95
CA PRO A 126 45.85 1.32 -28.43
C PRO A 126 47.35 1.26 -28.06
N PRO A 127 47.92 0.06 -27.84
CA PRO A 127 49.34 -0.07 -27.55
C PRO A 127 50.14 0.42 -28.77
N LEU A 128 51.01 1.40 -28.56
CA LEU A 128 52.04 1.76 -29.53
C LEU A 128 53.09 0.64 -29.51
N GLU A 129 53.34 0.07 -30.68
CA GLU A 129 54.54 -0.72 -30.96
C GLU A 129 55.77 0.15 -30.66
N GLU A 130 56.54 -0.24 -29.64
CA GLU A 130 57.96 0.07 -29.56
C GLU A 130 58.72 -1.22 -29.88
N GLN A 131 59.18 -1.28 -31.13
CA GLN A 131 60.38 -2.04 -31.47
C GLN A 131 61.54 -1.30 -30.81
N ASP A 132 62.37 -2.00 -30.03
CA ASP A 132 63.81 -1.73 -30.01
C ASP A 132 64.53 -3.01 -29.62
N GLU A 133 65.48 -3.36 -30.48
CA GLU A 133 66.43 -4.44 -30.34
C GLU A 133 67.47 -4.06 -29.29
N GLU A 134 67.74 -4.93 -28.32
CA GLU A 134 69.10 -5.13 -27.80
C GLU A 134 69.26 -6.60 -27.45
N GLY A 135 70.18 -7.26 -28.16
CA GLY A 135 70.51 -8.65 -27.92
C GLY A 135 71.40 -8.81 -26.70
N GLU A 136 71.31 -9.97 -26.05
CA GLU A 136 72.46 -10.50 -25.32
C GLU A 136 72.49 -12.03 -25.36
N SER A 137 73.54 -12.51 -26.04
CA SER A 137 74.16 -13.82 -26.00
C SER A 137 74.15 -14.49 -24.61
N ALA A 138 73.86 -15.80 -24.53
CA ALA A 138 74.85 -16.81 -24.07
C ALA A 138 74.26 -18.24 -23.88
N GLY A 139 75.03 -19.24 -24.35
CA GLY A 139 75.04 -20.65 -23.91
C GLY A 139 74.08 -21.58 -24.66
N VAL A 140 74.46 -22.52 -25.55
CA VAL A 140 75.61 -23.46 -25.60
C VAL A 140 75.84 -24.16 -24.25
N VAL A 141 75.45 -25.44 -24.14
CA VAL A 141 76.34 -26.62 -24.09
C VAL A 141 75.53 -27.86 -23.65
N MET A 142 75.57 -28.87 -24.52
CA MET A 142 75.40 -30.35 -24.37
C MET A 142 74.08 -30.96 -23.91
#